data_AF-A0A2P8FUM6-F1
#
_entry.id   AF-A0A2P8FUM6-F1
#
_cell.length_a   1.000
_cell.length_b   1.000
_cell.length_c   1.000
_cell.angle_alpha   90.00
_cell.angle_beta   90.00
_cell.angle_gamma   90.00
#
_symmetry.space_group_name_H-M   'P 1'
#
loop_
_entity.id
_entity.type
_entity.pdbx_description
1 polymer ?
#
loop_
_entity_poly.entity_id
_entity_poly.type
_entity_poly.pdbx_seq_one_letter_code
_entity_poly.pdbx_strand_id
1 'polypeptide(L)'
;MNDAEILAAFYVRRAHYDTYLEANNIHLYTCPGCGFPSLTDRREFSICIICFWEDDGQDDNADSILNGLFEGISLSGPNGNLTLTENRINIGYILETNAEQINGEIDPDPARVLKTIEFYQQRRGEIEDRMTGHEDPYDHIWIEWKEVRKDLQMALVVPKL
;
A
#
# COMPACT_ATOMS: atom_id res chain seq x y z
N MET A 1 14.15 -12.98 -2.02
CA MET A 1 13.14 -13.83 -1.35
C MET A 1 12.30 -14.56 -2.40
N ASN A 2 11.71 -15.71 -2.07
CA ASN A 2 10.66 -16.36 -2.88
C ASN A 2 9.24 -15.91 -2.44
N ASP A 3 8.21 -16.28 -3.19
CA ASP A 3 6.81 -15.87 -2.92
C ASP A 3 6.34 -16.22 -1.50
N ALA A 4 6.70 -17.40 -0.98
CA ALA A 4 6.30 -17.83 0.35
C ALA A 4 7.00 -16.99 1.44
N GLU A 5 8.28 -16.66 1.26
CA GLU A 5 9.02 -15.76 2.15
C GLU A 5 8.43 -14.35 2.14
N ILE A 6 8.05 -13.84 0.97
CA ILE A 6 7.40 -12.53 0.83
C ILE A 6 6.05 -12.49 1.55
N LEU A 7 5.23 -13.53 1.37
CA LEU A 7 3.94 -13.61 2.05
C LEU A 7 4.11 -13.72 3.57
N ALA A 8 5.10 -14.49 4.04
CA ALA A 8 5.43 -14.54 5.47
C ALA A 8 5.86 -13.17 6.01
N ALA A 9 6.72 -12.45 5.27
CA ALA A 9 7.15 -11.11 5.63
C ALA A 9 5.98 -10.10 5.67
N PHE A 10 5.00 -10.23 4.76
CA PHE A 10 3.77 -9.45 4.78
C PHE A 10 3.01 -9.64 6.10
N TYR A 11 2.77 -10.89 6.54
CA TYR A 11 2.02 -11.16 7.78
C TYR A 11 2.76 -10.64 9.02
N VAL A 12 4.08 -10.81 9.08
CA VAL A 12 4.91 -10.27 10.17
C VAL A 12 4.80 -8.74 10.22
N ARG A 13 4.96 -8.07 9.07
CA ARG A 13 4.85 -6.61 8.96
C ARG A 13 3.47 -6.12 9.40
N ARG A 14 2.41 -6.75 8.89
CA ARG A 14 1.03 -6.38 9.22
C ARG A 14 0.75 -6.50 10.72
N ALA A 15 1.09 -7.63 11.32
CA ALA A 15 0.90 -7.85 12.76
C ALA A 15 1.71 -6.85 13.60
N HIS A 16 2.93 -6.51 13.17
CA HIS A 16 3.76 -5.50 13.82
C HIS A 16 3.07 -4.12 13.85
N TYR A 17 2.53 -3.67 12.72
CA TYR A 17 1.82 -2.39 12.66
C TYR A 17 0.49 -2.43 13.40
N ASP A 18 -0.31 -3.48 13.26
CA ASP A 18 -1.58 -3.61 13.99
C ASP A 18 -1.34 -3.49 15.52
N THR A 19 -0.32 -4.17 16.03
CA THR A 19 0.09 -4.08 17.44
C THR A 19 0.52 -2.66 17.83
N TYR A 20 1.31 -1.99 16.99
CA TYR A 20 1.79 -0.64 17.26
C TYR A 20 0.64 0.38 17.27
N LEU A 21 -0.29 0.30 16.30
CA LEU A 21 -1.43 1.20 16.20
C LEU A 21 -2.34 1.07 17.42
N GLU A 22 -2.66 -0.16 17.82
CA GLU A 22 -3.46 -0.44 19.02
C GLU A 22 -2.79 0.12 20.28
N ALA A 23 -1.50 -0.19 20.49
CA ALA A 23 -0.76 0.24 21.67
C ALA A 23 -0.66 1.78 21.81
N ASN A 24 -0.74 2.51 20.70
CA ASN A 24 -0.61 3.97 20.67
C ASN A 24 -1.95 4.70 20.42
N ASN A 25 -3.09 3.99 20.38
CA ASN A 25 -4.41 4.54 20.05
C ASN A 25 -4.43 5.35 18.73
N ILE A 26 -3.76 4.83 17.70
CA ILE A 26 -3.72 5.47 16.38
C ILE A 26 -4.83 4.86 15.51
N HIS A 27 -5.74 5.70 15.04
CA HIS A 27 -6.87 5.30 14.21
C HIS A 27 -6.51 5.24 12.72
N LEU A 28 -5.66 4.28 12.38
CA LEU A 28 -5.34 3.89 11.01
C LEU A 28 -5.47 2.38 10.88
N TYR A 29 -5.54 1.90 9.65
CA TYR A 29 -5.62 0.49 9.35
C TYR A 29 -4.53 0.03 8.39
N THR A 30 -4.04 -1.19 8.61
CA THR A 30 -3.06 -1.83 7.74
C THR A 30 -3.70 -2.25 6.43
N CYS A 31 -3.12 -1.84 5.30
CA CYS A 31 -3.60 -2.22 3.99
C CYS A 31 -3.54 -3.75 3.80
N PRO A 32 -4.62 -4.41 3.30
CA PRO A 32 -4.62 -5.86 3.11
C PRO A 32 -3.62 -6.32 2.05
N GLY A 33 -3.19 -5.42 1.16
CA GLY A 33 -2.21 -5.69 0.11
C GLY A 33 -0.75 -5.58 0.56
N CYS A 34 -0.37 -4.54 1.31
CA CYS A 34 1.05 -4.31 1.64
C CYS A 34 1.40 -4.38 3.14
N GLY A 35 0.40 -4.43 4.02
CA GLY A 35 0.59 -4.57 5.48
C GLY A 35 1.04 -3.30 6.19
N PHE A 36 1.13 -2.16 5.49
CA PHE A 36 1.47 -0.85 6.09
C PHE A 36 0.21 -0.06 6.50
N PRO A 37 0.29 0.76 7.57
CA PRO A 37 -0.83 1.53 8.11
C PRO A 37 -1.10 2.78 7.26
N SER A 38 -1.87 2.60 6.18
CA SER A 38 -2.05 3.63 5.14
C SER A 38 -3.51 3.96 4.83
N LEU A 39 -4.45 3.26 5.45
CA LEU A 39 -5.89 3.45 5.26
C LEU A 39 -6.49 4.15 6.48
N THR A 40 -7.35 5.14 6.25
CA THR A 40 -8.12 5.82 7.32
C THR A 40 -9.36 5.03 7.72
N ASP A 41 -9.91 4.26 6.78
CA ASP A 41 -11.14 3.51 6.93
C ASP A 41 -10.97 2.08 6.37
N ARG A 42 -11.87 1.18 6.75
CA ARG A 42 -11.83 -0.23 6.30
C ARG A 42 -13.03 -0.58 5.46
N ARG A 43 -12.77 -1.20 4.32
CA ARG A 43 -13.79 -1.67 3.37
C ARG A 43 -14.64 -0.55 2.78
N GLU A 44 -14.12 0.68 2.80
CA GLU A 44 -14.76 1.89 2.28
C GLU A 44 -14.06 2.39 1.01
N PHE A 45 -13.51 1.47 0.20
CA PHE A 45 -12.87 1.76 -1.09
C PHE A 45 -11.68 2.73 -1.03
N SER A 46 -11.05 2.85 0.14
CA SER A 46 -9.82 3.63 0.28
C SER A 46 -8.68 2.99 -0.52
N ILE A 47 -7.97 3.79 -1.32
CA ILE A 47 -6.83 3.33 -2.12
C ILE A 47 -5.53 3.54 -1.33
N CYS A 48 -4.80 2.45 -1.10
CA CYS A 48 -3.51 2.50 -0.43
C CYS A 48 -2.49 3.29 -1.27
N ILE A 49 -1.90 4.35 -0.70
CA ILE A 49 -0.89 5.17 -1.39
C ILE A 49 0.41 4.41 -1.72
N ILE A 50 0.69 3.31 -1.03
CA ILE A 50 1.93 2.52 -1.18
C ILE A 50 1.81 1.50 -2.32
N CYS A 51 0.76 0.67 -2.29
CA CYS A 51 0.58 -0.42 -3.24
C CYS A 51 -0.54 -0.21 -4.27
N PHE A 52 -1.33 0.85 -4.12
CA PHE A 52 -2.49 1.16 -4.97
C PHE A 52 -3.62 0.13 -4.94
N TRP A 53 -3.64 -0.75 -3.94
CA TRP A 53 -4.79 -1.61 -3.70
C TRP A 53 -5.95 -0.78 -3.15
N GLU A 54 -7.12 -0.90 -3.79
CA GLU A 54 -8.38 -0.40 -3.27
C GLU A 54 -8.96 -1.39 -2.27
N ASP A 55 -9.25 -0.94 -1.05
CA ASP A 55 -9.86 -1.74 0.00
C ASP A 55 -11.36 -1.93 -0.24
N ASP A 56 -11.69 -2.85 -1.14
CA ASP A 56 -13.05 -3.32 -1.47
C ASP A 56 -13.58 -4.39 -0.49
N GLY A 57 -12.89 -4.59 0.63
CA GLY A 57 -13.24 -5.58 1.64
C GLY A 57 -12.55 -6.93 1.51
N GLN A 58 -11.80 -7.18 0.43
CA GLN A 58 -10.97 -8.38 0.31
C GLN A 58 -9.88 -8.43 1.39
N ASP A 59 -9.78 -9.56 2.07
CA ASP A 59 -8.77 -9.84 3.09
C ASP A 59 -8.56 -11.36 3.28
N ASP A 60 -7.71 -11.77 4.22
CA ASP A 60 -7.32 -13.19 4.45
C ASP A 60 -8.50 -14.17 4.57
N ASN A 61 -9.58 -13.70 5.19
CA ASN A 61 -10.80 -14.49 5.44
C ASN A 61 -12.06 -13.77 4.93
N ALA A 62 -11.89 -12.80 4.03
CA ALA A 62 -13.00 -11.99 3.53
C ALA A 62 -12.89 -11.83 2.00
N ASP A 63 -13.98 -12.12 1.32
CA ASP A 63 -14.13 -11.83 -0.11
C ASP A 63 -14.49 -10.36 -0.33
N SER A 64 -14.34 -9.90 -1.58
CA SER A 64 -14.81 -8.57 -1.99
C SER A 64 -16.27 -8.40 -1.65
N ILE A 65 -16.67 -7.21 -1.18
CA ILE A 65 -18.09 -6.91 -1.00
C ILE A 65 -18.89 -7.00 -2.31
N LEU A 66 -18.20 -6.96 -3.46
CA LEU A 66 -18.79 -7.12 -4.79
C LEU A 66 -19.10 -8.58 -5.15
N ASN A 67 -18.46 -9.57 -4.51
CA ASN A 67 -18.70 -11.00 -4.81
C ASN A 67 -20.15 -11.40 -4.52
N GLY A 68 -20.83 -10.73 -3.58
CA GLY A 68 -22.25 -10.94 -3.29
C GLY A 68 -23.21 -10.34 -4.33
N LEU A 69 -22.72 -9.47 -5.24
CA LEU A 69 -23.52 -8.77 -6.23
C LEU A 69 -23.52 -9.48 -7.60
N PHE A 70 -22.46 -10.25 -7.91
CA PHE A 70 -22.31 -10.98 -9.17
C PHE A 70 -21.92 -12.43 -8.90
N GLU A 71 -22.92 -13.31 -8.81
CA GLU A 71 -22.73 -14.72 -8.52
C GLU A 71 -21.79 -15.37 -9.56
N GLY A 72 -20.68 -15.98 -9.08
CA GLY A 72 -19.71 -16.67 -9.93
C GLY A 72 -18.65 -15.78 -10.59
N ILE A 73 -18.55 -14.49 -10.25
CA ILE A 73 -17.48 -13.61 -10.74
C ILE A 73 -16.67 -13.06 -9.56
N SER A 74 -15.43 -13.52 -9.42
CA SER A 74 -14.45 -12.93 -8.51
C SER A 74 -13.89 -11.66 -9.15
N LEU A 75 -14.58 -10.54 -8.99
CA LEU A 75 -14.11 -9.23 -9.47
C LEU A 75 -13.27 -8.60 -8.37
N SER A 76 -12.00 -8.29 -8.65
CA SER A 76 -11.24 -7.39 -7.77
C SER A 76 -11.63 -5.92 -7.94
N GLY A 77 -12.83 -5.65 -8.46
CA GLY A 77 -13.32 -4.30 -8.73
C GLY A 77 -12.29 -3.44 -9.48
N PRO A 78 -12.00 -2.22 -8.99
CA PRO A 78 -10.96 -1.32 -9.51
C PRO A 78 -9.53 -1.88 -9.49
N ASN A 79 -9.25 -2.95 -8.75
CA ASN A 79 -7.95 -3.64 -8.79
C ASN A 79 -7.78 -4.52 -10.07
N GLY A 80 -8.83 -4.64 -10.89
CA GLY A 80 -8.79 -5.35 -12.18
C GLY A 80 -8.63 -6.86 -12.04
N ASN A 81 -7.72 -7.45 -12.82
CA ASN A 81 -7.43 -8.89 -12.77
C ASN A 81 -6.38 -9.27 -11.72
N LEU A 82 -5.86 -8.30 -10.96
CA LEU A 82 -4.87 -8.56 -9.93
C LEU A 82 -5.56 -9.12 -8.69
N THR A 83 -5.15 -10.32 -8.27
CA THR A 83 -5.63 -10.90 -6.99
C THR A 83 -4.90 -10.26 -5.81
N LEU A 84 -5.51 -10.33 -4.62
CA LEU A 84 -4.90 -9.80 -3.40
C LEU A 84 -3.54 -10.47 -3.10
N THR A 85 -3.44 -11.79 -3.32
CA THR A 85 -2.19 -12.55 -3.14
C THR A 85 -1.11 -12.11 -4.12
N GLU A 86 -1.44 -11.93 -5.40
CA GLU A 86 -0.49 -11.42 -6.38
C GLU A 86 -0.04 -10.00 -6.03
N ASN A 87 -0.94 -9.13 -5.55
CA ASN A 87 -0.58 -7.79 -5.10
C ASN A 87 0.41 -7.82 -3.92
N ARG A 88 0.17 -8.68 -2.91
CA ARG A 88 1.08 -8.88 -1.77
C ARG A 88 2.47 -9.30 -2.23
N ILE A 89 2.55 -10.23 -3.17
CA ILE A 89 3.80 -10.71 -3.75
C ILE A 89 4.51 -9.57 -4.52
N ASN A 90 3.78 -8.88 -5.39
CA ASN A 90 4.33 -7.81 -6.22
C ASN A 90 4.91 -6.66 -5.38
N ILE A 91 4.15 -6.15 -4.40
CA ILE A 91 4.66 -5.09 -3.53
C ILE A 91 5.81 -5.59 -2.64
N GLY A 92 5.78 -6.86 -2.21
CA GLY A 92 6.89 -7.48 -1.50
C GLY A 92 8.18 -7.47 -2.31
N TYR A 93 8.15 -7.93 -3.56
CA TYR A 93 9.32 -7.90 -4.44
C TYR A 93 9.86 -6.49 -4.67
N ILE A 94 8.98 -5.47 -4.81
CA ILE A 94 9.40 -4.08 -4.94
C ILE A 94 10.19 -3.63 -3.70
N LEU A 95 9.65 -3.89 -2.49
CA LEU A 95 10.30 -3.47 -1.25
C LEU A 95 11.62 -4.20 -1.01
N GLU A 96 11.68 -5.49 -1.30
CA GLU A 96 12.91 -6.27 -1.20
C GLU A 96 13.97 -5.76 -2.19
N THR A 97 13.58 -5.52 -3.45
CA THR A 97 14.50 -4.97 -4.46
C THR A 97 15.03 -3.59 -4.05
N ASN A 98 14.15 -2.72 -3.53
CA ASN A 98 14.51 -1.40 -3.03
C ASN A 98 15.50 -1.50 -1.86
N ALA A 99 15.24 -2.40 -0.90
CA ALA A 99 16.14 -2.64 0.22
C ALA A 99 17.50 -3.17 -0.26
N GLU A 100 17.52 -4.14 -1.19
CA GLU A 100 18.75 -4.70 -1.76
C GLU A 100 19.62 -3.62 -2.45
N GLN A 101 19.01 -2.69 -3.18
CA GLN A 101 19.73 -1.60 -3.87
C GLN A 101 20.56 -0.71 -2.94
N ILE A 102 20.11 -0.55 -1.70
CA ILE A 102 20.79 0.28 -0.69
C ILE A 102 21.51 -0.54 0.38
N ASN A 103 21.64 -1.86 0.19
CA ASN A 103 22.11 -2.79 1.21
C ASN A 103 21.37 -2.59 2.56
N GLY A 104 20.06 -2.41 2.46
CA GLY A 104 19.19 -1.99 3.54
C GLY A 104 18.18 -3.05 3.96
N GLU A 105 17.16 -2.57 4.63
CA GLU A 105 15.98 -3.30 5.09
C GLU A 105 14.75 -2.40 5.04
N ILE A 106 13.57 -2.98 5.13
CA ILE A 106 12.34 -2.22 5.35
C ILE A 106 12.44 -1.55 6.72
N ASP A 107 12.10 -0.27 6.78
CA ASP A 107 12.19 0.53 7.98
C ASP A 107 11.45 -0.13 9.16
N PRO A 108 12.16 -0.56 10.23
CA PRO A 108 11.57 -1.26 11.35
C PRO A 108 10.97 -0.33 12.41
N ASP A 109 11.04 0.99 12.23
CA ASP A 109 10.51 1.98 13.18
C ASP A 109 9.12 2.47 12.74
N PRO A 110 8.03 2.03 13.41
CA PRO A 110 6.69 2.42 13.00
C PRO A 110 6.42 3.91 13.08
N ALA A 111 7.02 4.61 14.04
CA ALA A 111 6.82 6.05 14.20
C ALA A 111 7.43 6.82 13.03
N ARG A 112 8.60 6.37 12.55
CA ARG A 112 9.23 6.94 11.36
C ARG A 112 8.45 6.61 10.10
N VAL A 113 8.01 5.37 9.94
CA VAL A 113 7.19 4.96 8.78
C VAL A 113 5.88 5.72 8.70
N LEU A 114 5.17 5.91 9.82
CA LEU A 114 3.91 6.69 9.84
C LEU A 114 4.14 8.13 9.38
N LYS A 115 5.21 8.79 9.84
CA LYS A 115 5.58 10.14 9.38
C LYS A 115 5.93 10.17 7.89
N THR A 116 6.63 9.15 7.40
CA THR A 116 6.92 9.00 5.98
C THR A 116 5.62 8.88 5.16
N ILE A 117 4.69 8.02 5.59
CA ILE A 117 3.40 7.85 4.91
C ILE A 117 2.61 9.17 4.89
N GLU A 118 2.50 9.85 6.04
CA GLU A 118 1.81 11.15 6.16
C GLU A 118 2.41 12.21 5.22
N PHE A 119 3.74 12.32 5.18
CA PHE A 119 4.43 13.24 4.28
C PHE A 119 4.08 12.99 2.81
N TYR A 120 4.08 11.73 2.37
CA TYR A 120 3.77 11.39 0.98
C TYR A 120 2.27 11.48 0.67
N GLN A 121 1.39 11.28 1.65
CA GLN A 121 -0.05 11.56 1.51
C GLN A 121 -0.29 13.05 1.28
N GLN A 122 0.34 13.92 2.07
CA GLN A 122 0.26 15.37 1.87
C GLN A 122 0.81 15.77 0.49
N ARG A 123 2.00 15.29 0.12
CA ARG A 123 2.60 15.58 -1.20
C ARG A 123 1.71 15.15 -2.36
N ARG A 124 1.02 14.01 -2.22
CA ARG A 124 0.06 13.54 -3.23
C ARG A 124 -1.15 14.48 -3.32
N GLY A 125 -1.71 14.87 -2.18
CA GLY A 125 -2.84 15.80 -2.11
C GLY A 125 -2.53 17.15 -2.76
N GLU A 126 -1.34 17.70 -2.51
CA GLU A 126 -0.89 18.96 -3.13
C GLU A 126 -0.79 18.88 -4.66
N ILE A 127 -0.47 17.70 -5.21
CA ILE A 127 -0.48 17.46 -6.66
C ILE A 127 -1.92 17.33 -7.15
N GLU A 128 -2.77 16.56 -6.45
CA GLU A 128 -4.18 16.36 -6.79
C GLU A 128 -4.96 17.68 -6.78
N ASP A 129 -4.66 18.61 -5.86
CA ASP A 129 -5.24 19.96 -5.80
C ASP A 129 -4.94 20.81 -7.04
N ARG A 130 -3.85 20.51 -7.75
CA ARG A 130 -3.47 21.15 -9.02
C ARG A 130 -4.11 20.48 -10.24
N MET A 131 -4.69 19.29 -10.08
CA MET A 131 -5.31 18.54 -11.17
C MET A 131 -6.77 18.98 -11.35
N THR A 132 -7.17 19.07 -12.61
CA THR A 132 -8.50 19.49 -13.06
C THR A 132 -9.29 18.32 -13.64
N GLY A 133 -8.64 17.18 -13.90
CA GLY A 133 -9.22 16.01 -14.53
C GLY A 133 -9.33 16.12 -16.06
N HIS A 134 -8.86 17.22 -16.65
CA HIS A 134 -8.90 17.49 -18.09
C HIS A 134 -7.50 17.52 -18.72
N GLU A 135 -6.47 17.18 -17.95
CA GLU A 135 -5.10 17.12 -18.43
C GLU A 135 -4.91 16.00 -19.45
N ASP A 136 -4.04 16.27 -20.42
CA ASP A 136 -3.59 15.23 -21.33
C ASP A 136 -2.91 14.09 -20.53
N PRO A 137 -3.14 12.80 -20.84
CA PRO A 137 -2.53 11.68 -20.12
C PRO A 137 -0.99 11.70 -20.06
N TYR A 138 -0.33 12.45 -20.96
CA TYR A 138 1.12 12.64 -21.00
C TYR A 138 1.60 13.94 -20.32
N ASP A 139 0.68 14.71 -19.73
CA ASP A 139 1.03 15.90 -18.95
C ASP A 139 1.95 15.52 -17.78
N HIS A 140 2.91 16.40 -17.49
CA HIS A 140 3.88 16.23 -16.41
C HIS A 140 3.21 16.03 -15.05
N ILE A 141 2.02 16.58 -14.82
CA ILE A 141 1.33 16.39 -13.54
C ILE A 141 0.98 14.92 -13.27
N TRP A 142 0.66 14.14 -14.31
CA TRP A 142 0.42 12.70 -14.18
C TRP A 142 1.70 11.93 -13.88
N ILE A 143 2.84 12.43 -14.38
CA ILE A 143 4.16 11.87 -14.06
C ILE A 143 4.48 12.16 -12.58
N GLU A 144 4.35 13.42 -12.15
CA GLU A 144 4.56 13.84 -10.75
C GLU A 144 3.73 12.97 -9.80
N TRP A 145 2.43 12.81 -10.08
CA TRP A 145 1.52 12.00 -9.27
C TRP A 145 1.94 10.53 -9.19
N LYS A 146 2.38 9.93 -10.31
CA LYS A 146 2.84 8.53 -10.36
C LYS A 146 4.16 8.32 -9.62
N GLU A 147 5.06 9.30 -9.64
CA GLU A 147 6.37 9.19 -8.99
C GLU A 147 6.28 9.24 -7.46
N VAL A 148 5.28 9.93 -6.88
CA VAL A 148 5.03 9.92 -5.42
C VAL A 148 5.01 8.50 -4.85
N ARG A 149 4.37 7.57 -5.56
CA ARG A 149 4.31 6.16 -5.17
C ARG A 149 5.69 5.54 -5.06
N LYS A 150 6.52 5.73 -6.08
CA LYS A 150 7.85 5.11 -6.18
C LYS A 150 8.79 5.70 -5.14
N ASP A 151 8.75 7.03 -4.99
CA ASP A 151 9.50 7.76 -3.97
C ASP A 151 9.13 7.26 -2.57
N LEU A 152 7.83 7.09 -2.28
CA LEU A 152 7.34 6.52 -1.03
C LEU A 152 7.84 5.09 -0.82
N GLN A 153 7.74 4.22 -1.84
CA GLN A 153 8.23 2.83 -1.75
C GLN A 153 9.74 2.75 -1.47
N MET A 154 10.54 3.70 -1.96
CA MET A 154 11.95 3.80 -1.58
C MET A 154 12.12 4.38 -0.17
N ALA A 155 11.33 5.37 0.23
CA ALA A 155 11.43 5.98 1.55
C ALA A 155 11.03 5.04 2.71
N LEU A 156 10.40 3.90 2.39
CA LEU A 156 10.06 2.84 3.36
C LEU A 156 11.22 1.86 3.61
N VAL A 157 12.37 2.00 2.94
CA VAL A 157 13.56 1.20 3.21
C VAL A 157 14.70 2.09 3.73
N VAL A 158 15.52 1.54 4.63
CA VAL A 158 16.63 2.23 5.29
C VAL A 158 17.91 1.39 5.21
N PRO A 159 19.11 1.99 5.24
CA PRO A 159 20.36 1.23 5.33
C PRO A 159 20.41 0.39 6.61
N LYS A 160 20.97 -0.82 6.52
CA LYS A 160 21.27 -1.64 7.70
C LYS A 160 22.35 -0.96 8.53
N LEU A 161 22.15 -0.90 9.85
CA LEU A 161 23.13 -0.42 10.82
C LEU A 161 24.24 -1.44 11.07
#